data_AF-A0A534RS24-F1
#
_entry.id   AF-A0A534RS24-F1
#
_cell.length_a   1.000
_cell.length_b   1.000
_cell.length_c   1.000
_cell.angle_alpha   90.00
_cell.angle_beta   90.00
_cell.angle_gamma   90.00
#
_symmetry.space_group_name_H-M   'P 1'
#
loop_
_entity.id
_entity.type
_entity.pdbx_description
1 polymer ?
#
loop_
_entity_poly.entity_id
_entity_poly.type
_entity_poly.pdbx_seq_one_letter_code
_entity_poly.pdbx_strand_id
1 'polypeptide(L)'
;MLRLATRASRGRANLHLGGIGVGVDLATGVTTHAVAGKRWLAVHPDTERLLSGVYLPRWEESLAIAARCAEAVSLGYLGVDLALDAEAGPCVLELNARPGLSIQLANRRGLRPLIEAVERCAPPELSVRERVRLGQAIAADLDAEMTQAAALLSLRPHSR
;
A
#
# COMPACT_ATOMS: atom_id res chain seq x y z
N MET A 1 0.26 -2.71 0.51
CA MET A 1 1.46 -3.06 1.33
C MET A 1 1.92 -4.43 0.92
N LEU A 2 3.23 -4.59 0.74
CA LEU A 2 3.88 -5.89 0.61
C LEU A 2 4.24 -6.41 2.00
N ARG A 3 4.04 -7.71 2.24
CA ARG A 3 4.45 -8.37 3.48
C ARG A 3 5.57 -9.35 3.19
N LEU A 4 6.66 -9.24 3.92
CA LEU A 4 7.83 -10.10 3.75
C LEU A 4 8.06 -10.93 5.00
N ALA A 5 8.37 -12.21 4.79
CA ALA A 5 8.77 -13.12 5.84
C ALA A 5 10.23 -12.88 6.26
N THR A 6 10.52 -13.12 7.52
CA THR A 6 11.88 -13.09 8.06
C THR A 6 12.20 -14.39 8.78
N ARG A 7 13.47 -14.60 9.13
CA ARG A 7 13.88 -15.67 10.04
C ARG A 7 13.24 -15.49 11.42
N ALA A 8 13.15 -14.26 11.90
CA ALA A 8 12.51 -13.94 13.18
C ALA A 8 11.02 -14.35 13.21
N SER A 9 10.34 -14.24 12.08
CA SER A 9 8.95 -14.68 11.91
C SER A 9 8.77 -16.14 11.50
N ARG A 10 9.85 -16.93 11.55
CA ARG A 10 9.86 -18.36 11.21
C ARG A 10 9.29 -18.61 9.80
N GLY A 11 9.64 -17.74 8.85
CA GLY A 11 9.19 -17.85 7.47
C GLY A 11 7.76 -17.33 7.21
N ARG A 12 7.10 -16.70 8.19
CA ARG A 12 5.74 -16.16 8.04
C ARG A 12 5.74 -14.66 7.77
N ALA A 13 4.86 -14.16 6.92
CA ALA A 13 4.77 -12.72 6.65
C ALA A 13 3.93 -11.94 7.69
N ASN A 14 3.68 -12.51 8.89
CA ASN A 14 2.92 -11.88 9.98
C ASN A 14 3.73 -10.80 10.69
N LEU A 15 3.25 -9.55 10.63
CA LEU A 15 3.94 -8.40 11.22
C LEU A 15 4.14 -8.54 12.74
N HIS A 16 3.16 -9.11 13.45
CA HIS A 16 3.26 -9.36 14.89
C HIS A 16 4.22 -10.50 15.25
N LEU A 17 4.54 -11.39 14.30
CA LEU A 17 5.55 -12.43 14.48
C LEU A 17 6.96 -11.97 14.07
N GLY A 18 7.14 -10.70 13.69
CA GLY A 18 8.43 -10.19 13.21
C GLY A 18 8.59 -10.17 11.69
N GLY A 19 7.49 -10.32 10.95
CA GLY A 19 7.46 -10.04 9.51
C GLY A 19 7.61 -8.54 9.23
N ILE A 20 7.93 -8.20 7.99
CA ILE A 20 8.15 -6.83 7.54
C ILE A 20 6.97 -6.36 6.72
N GLY A 21 6.48 -5.15 7.01
CA GLY A 21 5.50 -4.44 6.19
C GLY A 21 6.23 -3.42 5.34
N VAL A 22 6.07 -3.51 4.02
CA VAL A 22 6.65 -2.58 3.06
C VAL A 22 5.53 -1.80 2.39
N GLY A 23 5.61 -0.47 2.46
CA GLY A 23 4.72 0.44 1.76
C GLY A 23 4.87 0.26 0.26
N VAL A 24 3.77 0.46 -0.46
CA VAL A 24 3.74 0.38 -1.92
C VAL A 24 3.04 1.63 -2.39
N ASP A 25 3.71 2.40 -3.23
CA ASP A 25 3.12 3.52 -3.92
C ASP A 25 1.96 3.01 -4.79
N LEU A 26 0.75 3.50 -4.51
CA LEU A 26 -0.46 2.96 -5.13
C LEU A 26 -0.49 3.23 -6.64
N ALA A 27 0.03 4.38 -7.07
CA ALA A 27 0.03 4.79 -8.45
C ALA A 27 1.00 3.97 -9.29
N THR A 28 2.20 3.69 -8.77
CA THR A 28 3.31 3.12 -9.54
C THR A 28 3.58 1.64 -9.25
N GLY A 29 3.15 1.13 -8.09
CA GLY A 29 3.50 -0.22 -7.63
C GLY A 29 4.94 -0.35 -7.14
N VAL A 30 5.64 0.78 -6.92
CA VAL A 30 7.01 0.79 -6.41
C VAL A 30 7.00 0.76 -4.89
N THR A 31 7.84 -0.07 -4.29
CA THR A 31 7.98 -0.12 -2.84
C THR A 31 8.61 1.16 -2.29
N THR A 32 8.13 1.60 -1.13
CA THR A 32 8.58 2.86 -0.52
C THR A 32 9.29 2.61 0.80
N HIS A 33 8.59 2.66 1.93
CA HIS A 33 9.18 2.57 3.26
C HIS A 33 8.88 1.20 3.87
N ALA A 34 9.81 0.67 4.66
CA ALA A 34 9.59 -0.59 5.36
C ALA A 34 9.60 -0.43 6.88
N VAL A 35 8.78 -1.25 7.54
CA VAL A 35 8.65 -1.32 8.99
C VAL A 35 8.68 -2.77 9.49
N ALA A 36 9.32 -3.00 10.62
CA ALA A 36 9.15 -4.22 11.43
C ALA A 36 8.65 -3.82 12.82
N GLY A 37 7.38 -4.15 13.12
CA GLY A 37 6.68 -3.63 14.27
C GLY A 37 6.59 -2.10 14.21
N LYS A 38 7.30 -1.41 15.10
CA LYS A 38 7.35 0.07 15.17
C LYS A 38 8.67 0.66 14.65
N ARG A 39 9.58 -0.16 14.11
CA ARG A 39 10.92 0.27 13.69
C ARG A 39 11.00 0.37 12.16
N TRP A 40 11.67 1.42 11.68
CA TRP A 40 11.99 1.59 10.27
C TRP A 40 13.11 0.66 9.83
N LEU A 41 13.05 0.22 8.57
CA LEU A 41 14.05 -0.61 7.92
C LEU A 41 14.34 -0.07 6.53
N ALA A 42 15.62 -0.01 6.16
CA ALA A 42 16.05 0.28 4.79
C ALA A 42 16.29 -1.01 4.00
N VAL A 43 16.83 -2.03 4.66
CA VAL A 43 17.20 -3.33 4.09
C VAL A 43 16.49 -4.47 4.79
N HIS A 44 16.30 -5.58 4.06
CA HIS A 44 15.80 -6.81 4.63
C HIS A 44 16.85 -7.44 5.56
N PRO A 45 16.51 -7.83 6.79
CA PRO A 45 17.49 -8.33 7.78
C PRO A 45 18.11 -9.67 7.40
N ASP A 46 17.43 -10.48 6.58
CA ASP A 46 17.94 -11.80 6.19
C ASP A 46 18.57 -11.85 4.78
N THR A 47 18.26 -10.90 3.90
CA THR A 47 18.71 -10.92 2.49
C THR A 47 19.54 -9.70 2.13
N GLU A 48 19.62 -8.72 3.04
CA GLU A 48 20.35 -7.45 2.89
C GLU A 48 19.93 -6.60 1.68
N ARG A 49 18.85 -6.99 1.00
CA ARG A 49 18.32 -6.23 -0.13
C ARG A 49 17.61 -4.98 0.35
N LEU A 50 17.80 -3.90 -0.40
CA LEU A 50 17.01 -2.67 -0.24
C LEU A 50 15.53 -2.99 -0.43
N LEU A 51 14.71 -2.45 0.47
CA LEU A 51 13.26 -2.69 0.49
C LEU A 51 12.48 -1.63 -0.30
N SER A 52 13.10 -0.48 -0.56
CA SER A 52 12.55 0.64 -1.33
C SER A 52 12.98 0.59 -2.79
N GLY A 53 12.17 1.13 -3.69
CA GLY A 53 12.51 1.26 -5.11
C GLY A 53 12.35 -0.03 -5.92
N VAL A 54 11.69 -1.04 -5.36
CA VAL A 54 11.41 -2.31 -6.04
C VAL A 54 10.04 -2.22 -6.69
N TYR A 55 9.99 -2.43 -8.01
CA TYR A 55 8.72 -2.51 -8.74
C TYR A 55 8.05 -3.86 -8.48
N LEU A 56 6.77 -3.85 -8.09
CA LEU A 56 5.99 -5.08 -7.95
C LEU A 56 5.42 -5.50 -9.31
N PRO A 57 5.69 -6.74 -9.77
CA PRO A 57 5.17 -7.21 -11.04
C PRO A 57 3.65 -7.32 -10.99
N ARG A 58 2.99 -7.08 -12.14
CA ARG A 58 1.53 -7.22 -12.30
C ARG A 58 0.72 -6.39 -11.28
N TRP A 59 1.22 -5.19 -10.97
CA TRP A 59 0.56 -4.30 -10.01
C TRP A 59 -0.84 -3.88 -10.45
N GLU A 60 -1.03 -3.47 -11.71
CA GLU A 60 -2.34 -3.07 -12.24
C GLU A 60 -3.36 -4.22 -12.17
N GLU A 61 -2.92 -5.45 -12.46
CA GLU A 61 -3.75 -6.65 -12.33
C GLU A 61 -4.13 -6.92 -10.87
N SER A 62 -3.19 -6.74 -9.94
CA SER A 62 -3.44 -6.87 -8.50
C SER A 62 -4.52 -5.88 -8.02
N LEU A 63 -4.43 -4.62 -8.47
CA LEU A 63 -5.44 -3.60 -8.16
C LEU A 63 -6.79 -3.93 -8.79
N ALA A 64 -6.82 -4.45 -10.02
CA ALA A 64 -8.04 -4.85 -10.69
C ALA A 64 -8.73 -6.02 -9.98
N ILE A 65 -7.96 -7.00 -9.48
CA ILE A 65 -8.49 -8.10 -8.65
C ILE A 65 -9.09 -7.54 -7.36
N ALA A 66 -8.37 -6.66 -6.65
CA ALA A 66 -8.88 -6.06 -5.41
C ALA A 66 -10.19 -5.28 -5.64
N ALA A 67 -10.28 -4.51 -6.73
CA ALA A 67 -11.50 -3.79 -7.10
C ALA A 67 -12.67 -4.74 -7.44
N ARG A 68 -12.41 -5.85 -8.14
CA ARG A 68 -13.44 -6.89 -8.40
C ARG A 68 -13.92 -7.56 -7.11
N CYS A 69 -13.00 -7.84 -6.19
CA CYS A 69 -13.38 -8.39 -4.88
C CYS A 69 -14.31 -7.43 -4.12
N ALA A 70 -14.05 -6.13 -4.18
CA ALA A 70 -14.91 -5.11 -3.58
C ALA A 70 -16.29 -5.01 -4.24
N GLU A 71 -16.43 -5.29 -5.54
CA GLU A 71 -17.74 -5.38 -6.21
C GLU A 71 -18.52 -6.63 -5.78
N ALA A 72 -17.81 -7.75 -5.59
CA ALA A 72 -18.42 -9.02 -5.21
C ALA A 72 -18.95 -9.03 -3.76
N VAL A 73 -18.42 -8.16 -2.90
CA VAL A 73 -18.84 -8.06 -1.50
C VAL A 73 -19.43 -6.68 -1.26
N SER A 74 -20.71 -6.59 -0.89
CA SER A 74 -21.41 -5.31 -0.65
C SER A 74 -20.96 -4.63 0.66
N LEU A 75 -19.66 -4.36 0.81
CA LEU A 75 -19.03 -3.72 1.96
C LEU A 75 -18.43 -2.37 1.54
N GLY A 76 -18.61 -1.34 2.36
CA GLY A 76 -18.06 0.00 2.08
C GLY A 76 -16.53 0.10 2.21
N TYR A 77 -15.89 -0.87 2.89
CA TYR A 77 -14.44 -0.93 3.05
C TYR A 77 -13.99 -2.39 3.17
N LEU A 78 -12.95 -2.76 2.43
CA LEU A 78 -12.46 -4.13 2.30
C LEU A 78 -10.93 -4.15 2.25
N GLY A 79 -10.32 -5.10 2.96
CA GLY A 79 -8.94 -5.51 2.73
C GLY A 79 -8.88 -6.75 1.86
N VAL A 80 -7.99 -6.77 0.89
CA VAL A 80 -7.78 -7.93 0.00
C VAL A 80 -6.33 -8.36 0.14
N ASP A 81 -6.11 -9.57 0.64
CA ASP A 81 -4.77 -10.14 0.77
C ASP A 81 -4.49 -10.99 -0.47
N LEU A 82 -3.45 -10.62 -1.22
CA LEU A 82 -3.01 -11.27 -2.45
C LEU A 82 -1.64 -11.95 -2.27
N ALA A 83 -1.47 -13.12 -2.87
CA ALA A 83 -0.17 -13.71 -3.15
C ALA A 83 0.23 -13.39 -4.59
N LEU A 84 1.48 -12.95 -4.81
CA LEU A 84 2.05 -12.85 -6.15
C LEU A 84 2.79 -14.17 -6.44
N ASP A 85 2.13 -15.06 -7.17
CA ASP A 85 2.73 -16.29 -7.64
C ASP A 85 3.51 -16.05 -8.95
N ALA A 86 4.60 -16.81 -9.16
CA ALA A 86 5.48 -16.64 -10.31
C ALA A 86 4.85 -17.14 -11.63
N GLU A 87 3.97 -18.14 -11.57
CA GLU A 87 3.34 -18.75 -12.73
C GLU A 87 1.88 -18.29 -12.86
N ALA A 88 1.11 -18.38 -11.77
CA ALA A 88 -0.31 -18.03 -11.75
C ALA A 88 -0.57 -16.53 -11.66
N GLY A 89 0.43 -15.72 -11.27
CA GLY A 89 0.25 -14.29 -11.05
C GLY A 89 -0.46 -13.96 -9.72
N PRO A 90 -1.12 -12.79 -9.62
CA PRO A 90 -1.78 -12.38 -8.39
C PRO A 90 -2.98 -13.27 -8.06
N CYS A 91 -2.96 -13.91 -6.89
CA CYS A 91 -3.98 -14.84 -6.41
C CYS A 91 -4.60 -14.33 -5.10
N VAL A 92 -5.93 -14.37 -4.98
CA VAL A 92 -6.64 -13.97 -3.74
C VAL A 92 -6.46 -15.04 -2.67
N LEU A 93 -6.00 -14.62 -1.49
CA LEU A 93 -5.88 -15.49 -0.32
C LEU A 93 -7.02 -15.29 0.67
N GLU A 94 -7.35 -14.03 0.97
CA GLU A 94 -8.30 -13.68 2.02
C GLU A 94 -8.98 -12.34 1.72
N LEU A 95 -10.27 -12.26 2.05
CA LEU A 95 -11.05 -11.02 2.05
C LEU A 95 -11.37 -10.62 3.49
N ASN A 96 -10.88 -9.44 3.89
CA ASN A 96 -10.96 -8.94 5.25
C ASN A 96 -11.98 -7.80 5.33
N ALA A 97 -13.14 -8.04 5.95
CA ALA A 97 -14.17 -7.01 6.14
C ALA A 97 -13.78 -5.91 7.14
N ARG A 98 -12.76 -6.16 7.99
CA ARG A 98 -12.23 -5.21 8.96
C ARG A 98 -10.70 -5.27 8.96
N PRO A 99 -10.04 -4.80 7.89
CA PRO A 99 -8.60 -4.91 7.79
C PRO A 99 -7.91 -3.98 8.80
N GLY A 100 -6.76 -4.44 9.32
CA GLY A 100 -5.97 -3.67 10.26
C GLY A 100 -5.40 -2.37 9.66
N LEU A 101 -5.39 -1.31 10.45
CA LEU A 101 -4.94 0.03 10.03
C LEU A 101 -3.43 0.22 10.07
N SER A 102 -2.66 -0.78 10.52
CA SER A 102 -1.19 -0.74 10.61
C SER A 102 -0.51 -0.59 9.25
N ILE A 103 -1.22 -0.89 8.15
CA ILE A 103 -0.78 -0.63 6.77
C ILE A 103 -0.36 0.83 6.55
N GLN A 104 -0.97 1.78 7.27
CA GLN A 104 -0.66 3.21 7.17
C GLN A 104 0.77 3.52 7.65
N LEU A 105 1.31 2.75 8.59
CA LEU A 105 2.69 2.93 9.08
C LEU A 105 3.70 2.67 7.95
N ALA A 106 3.49 1.59 7.18
CA ALA A 106 4.37 1.22 6.09
C ALA A 106 4.25 2.21 4.90
N ASN A 107 3.05 2.72 4.63
CA ASN A 107 2.84 3.67 3.53
C ASN A 107 3.10 5.15 3.91
N ARG A 108 3.37 5.45 5.19
CA ARG A 108 3.54 6.82 5.72
C ARG A 108 2.40 7.78 5.37
N ARG A 109 1.19 7.24 5.17
CA ARG A 109 0.02 8.01 4.77
C ARG A 109 -1.21 7.46 5.45
N GLY A 110 -2.03 8.37 5.97
CA GLY A 110 -3.34 8.04 6.52
C GLY A 110 -4.31 7.62 5.40
N LEU A 111 -5.28 6.75 5.70
CA LEU A 111 -6.31 6.36 4.73
C LEU A 111 -7.40 7.42 4.55
N ARG A 112 -7.64 8.27 5.56
CA ARG A 112 -8.71 9.27 5.55
C ARG A 112 -8.69 10.18 4.32
N PRO A 113 -7.56 10.81 3.93
CA PRO A 113 -7.54 11.69 2.76
C PRO A 113 -7.91 10.98 1.45
N LEU A 114 -7.54 9.70 1.30
CA LEU A 114 -7.91 8.88 0.14
C LEU A 114 -9.42 8.63 0.11
N ILE A 115 -9.99 8.23 1.26
CA ILE A 115 -11.44 7.96 1.37
C ILE A 115 -12.24 9.22 1.07
N GLU A 116 -11.90 10.35 1.70
CA GLU A 116 -12.59 11.61 1.47
C GLU A 116 -12.47 12.09 0.02
N ALA A 117 -11.33 11.86 -0.64
CA ALA A 117 -11.17 12.19 -2.06
C ALA A 117 -12.02 11.29 -2.97
N VAL A 118 -12.10 9.99 -2.67
CA VAL A 118 -12.98 9.06 -3.40
C VAL A 118 -14.45 9.46 -3.21
N GLU A 119 -14.89 9.75 -1.99
CA GLU A 119 -16.28 10.16 -1.70
C GLU A 119 -16.67 11.45 -2.42
N ARG A 120 -15.73 12.39 -2.63
CA ARG A 120 -15.99 13.63 -3.38
C ARG A 120 -16.00 13.45 -4.90
N CYS A 121 -15.13 12.59 -5.42
CA CYS A 121 -14.79 12.60 -6.85
C CYS A 121 -15.24 11.35 -7.61
N ALA A 122 -15.64 10.27 -6.94
CA ALA A 122 -16.02 9.02 -7.59
C ALA A 122 -17.44 9.10 -8.17
N PRO A 123 -17.62 8.95 -9.50
CA PRO A 123 -18.93 8.76 -10.10
C PRO A 123 -19.58 7.44 -9.62
N PRO A 124 -20.92 7.35 -9.63
CA PRO A 124 -21.65 6.17 -9.15
C PRO A 124 -21.38 4.91 -9.98
N GLU A 125 -21.13 5.05 -11.29
CA GLU A 125 -20.93 3.94 -12.20
C GLU A 125 -19.56 4.04 -12.87
N LEU A 126 -18.57 3.36 -12.29
CA LEU A 126 -17.25 3.16 -12.88
C LEU A 126 -17.07 1.69 -13.22
N SER A 127 -16.34 1.38 -14.29
CA SER A 127 -15.77 0.06 -14.51
C SER A 127 -14.62 -0.21 -13.52
N VAL A 128 -14.26 -1.48 -13.30
CA VAL A 128 -13.07 -1.88 -12.52
C VAL A 128 -11.83 -1.08 -12.92
N ARG A 129 -11.59 -0.93 -14.23
CA ARG A 129 -10.42 -0.22 -14.75
C ARG A 129 -10.44 1.27 -14.40
N GLU A 130 -11.61 1.90 -14.48
CA GLU A 130 -11.76 3.32 -14.13
C GLU A 130 -11.61 3.54 -12.63
N ARG A 131 -12.12 2.63 -11.78
CA ARG A 131 -11.88 2.68 -10.33
C ARG A 131 -10.40 2.61 -9.99
N VAL A 132 -9.67 1.67 -10.61
CA VAL A 132 -8.22 1.52 -10.42
C VAL A 132 -7.50 2.82 -10.81
N ARG A 133 -7.79 3.34 -12.02
CA ARG A 133 -7.18 4.59 -12.50
C ARG A 133 -7.50 5.79 -11.60
N LEU A 134 -8.75 5.93 -11.16
CA LEU A 134 -9.15 7.00 -10.25
C LEU A 134 -8.40 6.90 -8.92
N GLY A 135 -8.34 5.70 -8.33
CA GLY A 135 -7.60 5.48 -7.08
C GLY A 135 -6.11 5.77 -7.21
N GLN A 136 -5.49 5.40 -8.34
CA GLN A 136 -4.09 5.73 -8.63
C GLN A 136 -3.87 7.24 -8.81
N ALA A 137 -4.75 7.92 -9.53
CA ALA A 137 -4.67 9.38 -9.73
C ALA A 137 -4.81 10.15 -8.41
N ILE A 138 -5.83 9.83 -7.61
CA ILE A 138 -6.03 10.43 -6.28
C ILE A 138 -4.79 10.19 -5.41
N ALA A 139 -4.25 8.98 -5.42
CA ALA A 139 -3.06 8.67 -4.64
C ALA A 139 -1.83 9.48 -5.09
N ALA A 140 -1.61 9.61 -6.39
CA ALA A 140 -0.49 10.38 -6.94
C ALA A 140 -0.60 11.87 -6.58
N ASP A 141 -1.80 12.46 -6.72
CA ASP A 141 -2.04 13.86 -6.40
C ASP A 141 -1.76 14.16 -4.92
N LEU A 142 -2.27 13.32 -4.01
CA LEU A 142 -2.03 13.46 -2.58
C LEU A 142 -0.55 13.30 -2.21
N ASP A 143 0.17 12.39 -2.87
CA ASP A 143 1.61 12.20 -2.62
C ASP A 143 2.44 13.38 -3.14
N ALA A 144 2.03 14.00 -4.25
CA ALA A 144 2.63 15.23 -4.77
C ALA A 144 2.42 16.41 -3.82
N GLU A 145 1.19 16.62 -3.34
CA GLU A 145 0.85 17.66 -2.35
C GLU A 145 1.66 17.50 -1.05
N MET A 146 1.76 16.27 -0.54
CA MET A 146 2.51 15.98 0.68
C MET A 146 4.02 16.23 0.51
N THR A 147 4.56 15.91 -0.67
CA THR A 147 5.96 16.19 -1.03
C THR A 147 6.24 17.69 -1.10
N GLN A 148 5.36 18.47 -1.74
CA GLN A 148 5.47 19.92 -1.80
C GLN A 148 5.38 20.56 -0.41
N ALA A 149 4.43 20.12 0.42
CA ALA A 149 4.28 20.60 1.79
C ALA A 149 5.54 20.32 2.64
N ALA A 150 6.11 19.12 2.53
CA ALA A 150 7.35 18.76 3.21
C ALA A 150 8.55 19.62 2.76
N ALA A 151 8.66 19.91 1.45
CA ALA A 151 9.69 20.79 0.92
C ALA A 151 9.55 22.22 1.48
N LEU A 152 8.34 22.77 1.51
CA LEU A 152 8.07 24.11 2.06
C LEU A 152 8.39 24.22 3.55
N LEU A 153 8.11 23.17 4.34
CA LEU A 153 8.48 23.12 5.76
C LEU A 153 9.99 23.01 5.97
N SER A 154 10.69 22.29 5.09
CA SER A 154 12.15 22.13 5.15
C SER A 154 12.92 23.41 4.78
N LEU A 155 12.26 24.35 4.09
CA LEU A 155 12.83 25.65 3.69
C LEU A 155 12.62 26.76 4.73
N ARG A 156 11.91 26.51 5.84
CA ARG A 156 11.78 27.53 6.90
C ARG A 156 13.11 27.61 7.69
N PRO A 157 13.80 28.77 7.70
CA PRO A 157 14.98 28.92 8.53
C PRO A 157 14.58 28.68 9.99
N HIS A 158 15.36 27.85 10.70
CA HIS A 158 15.22 27.72 12.15
C HIS A 158 15.62 29.07 12.77
N SER A 159 14.65 29.97 12.92
CA SER A 159 14.79 31.15 13.77
C SER A 159 15.02 30.65 15.19
N ARG A 160 16.28 30.71 15.63
CA ARG A 160 16.69 30.53 17.02
C ARG A 160 16.13 31.64 17.89
#